data_AF-A0A9L0IIK0-F1
#
_entry.id   AF-A0A9L0IIK0-F1
#
_cell.length_a   1.000
_cell.length_b   1.000
_cell.length_c   1.000
_cell.angle_alpha   90.00
_cell.angle_beta   90.00
_cell.angle_gamma   90.00
#
_symmetry.space_group_name_H-M   'P 1'
#
loop_
_entity.id
_entity.type
_entity.pdbx_description
1 polymer ?
#
loop_
_entity_poly.entity_id
_entity_poly.type
_entity_poly.pdbx_seq_one_letter_code
_entity_poly.pdbx_strand_id
1 'polypeptide(L)'
;MRANRALQVLGLLLSLARGSEVGNSQAVCPGTLNGLSVTGDAENQYQTLQKLYERCEVVMGNLEIVLTGHNADLSFLQWIREVTGYVLVAMNEFSTLPLPNLRVVRGTQAYDGKFAVFVMLNYNTNSSHALRELRFTQLTGQFLMLFSGLAPQPACDRHLLDDVPRLLTLSVPFKMPTTLTIVV
;
A
#
# COMPACT_ATOMS: atom_id res chain seq x y z
N MET A 1 65.82 -11.64 -17.54
CA MET A 1 64.48 -12.26 -17.37
C MET A 1 63.88 -11.85 -16.01
N ARG A 2 63.29 -10.65 -15.89
CA ARG A 2 62.68 -10.12 -14.63
C ARG A 2 61.32 -9.44 -14.87
N ALA A 3 60.55 -9.91 -15.85
CA ALA A 3 59.24 -9.35 -16.18
C ALA A 3 58.04 -10.20 -15.70
N ASN A 4 58.26 -11.43 -15.22
CA ASN A 4 57.17 -12.38 -14.99
C ASN A 4 56.50 -12.35 -13.61
N ARG A 5 57.06 -11.65 -12.60
CA ARG A 5 56.48 -11.63 -11.25
C ARG A 5 55.52 -10.47 -10.99
N ALA A 6 55.75 -9.32 -11.64
CA ALA A 6 54.86 -8.16 -11.50
C ALA A 6 53.48 -8.40 -12.15
N LEU A 7 53.43 -9.11 -13.28
CA LEU A 7 52.19 -9.44 -13.98
C LEU A 7 51.28 -10.38 -13.19
N GLN A 8 51.86 -11.29 -12.40
CA GLN A 8 51.13 -12.25 -11.57
C GLN A 8 50.44 -11.57 -10.38
N VAL A 9 51.09 -10.57 -9.77
CA VAL A 9 50.51 -9.81 -8.66
C VAL A 9 49.36 -8.92 -9.14
N LEU A 10 49.51 -8.32 -10.33
CA LEU A 10 48.45 -7.50 -10.92
C LEU A 10 47.23 -8.35 -11.31
N GLY A 11 47.44 -9.59 -11.79
CA GLY A 11 46.37 -10.55 -12.06
C GLY A 11 45.61 -11.02 -10.82
N LEU A 12 46.29 -11.12 -9.66
CA LEU A 12 45.68 -11.53 -8.39
C LEU A 12 44.87 -10.42 -7.71
N LEU A 13 45.20 -9.15 -7.97
CA LEU A 13 44.45 -7.99 -7.46
C LEU A 13 43.18 -7.72 -8.27
N LEU A 14 43.15 -8.08 -9.56
CA LEU A 14 41.99 -7.94 -10.43
C LEU A 14 40.92 -9.03 -10.23
N SER A 15 41.27 -10.18 -9.62
CA SER A 15 40.31 -11.27 -9.36
C SER A 15 39.46 -11.06 -8.10
N LEU A 16 39.84 -10.14 -7.20
CA LEU A 16 39.05 -9.79 -6.01
C LEU A 16 37.93 -8.77 -6.28
N ALA A 17 37.86 -8.18 -7.47
CA ALA A 17 36.82 -7.22 -7.83
C ALA A 17 35.53 -7.87 -8.40
N ARG A 18 35.49 -9.21 -8.55
CA ARG A 18 34.27 -9.92 -8.92
C ARG A 18 33.45 -10.24 -7.68
N GLY A 19 32.83 -9.21 -7.10
CA GLY A 19 31.69 -9.39 -6.22
C GLY A 19 30.59 -10.10 -7.00
N SER A 20 30.35 -11.37 -6.70
CA SER A 20 29.16 -12.07 -7.16
C SER A 20 28.03 -11.73 -6.21
N GLU A 21 27.36 -10.61 -6.43
CA GLU A 21 26.05 -10.38 -5.82
C GLU A 21 25.00 -11.13 -6.63
N VAL A 22 24.94 -12.45 -6.45
CA VAL A 22 23.68 -13.18 -6.64
C VAL A 22 22.91 -13.08 -5.32
N GLY A 23 22.67 -11.84 -4.90
CA GLY A 23 21.58 -11.52 -4.00
C GLY A 23 20.35 -11.38 -4.87
N ASN A 24 19.27 -12.09 -4.55
CA ASN A 24 17.97 -11.82 -5.12
C ASN A 24 17.61 -10.36 -4.82
N SER A 25 17.98 -9.46 -5.72
CA SER A 25 17.91 -8.01 -5.52
C SER A 25 16.44 -7.67 -5.52
N GLN A 26 15.87 -7.45 -4.34
CA GLN A 26 14.48 -7.07 -4.20
C GLN A 26 14.23 -5.80 -5.01
N ALA A 27 13.15 -5.76 -5.78
CA ALA A 27 12.76 -4.54 -6.49
C ALA A 27 12.30 -3.49 -5.47
N VAL A 28 13.07 -2.42 -5.32
CA VAL A 28 12.79 -1.33 -4.39
C VAL A 28 12.21 -0.13 -5.14
N CYS A 29 11.15 0.47 -4.60
CA CYS A 29 10.53 1.67 -5.16
C CYS A 29 10.34 2.73 -4.08
N PRO A 30 10.38 4.02 -4.43
CA PRO A 30 10.08 5.08 -3.49
C PRO A 30 8.58 5.07 -3.11
N GLY A 31 8.30 5.36 -1.85
CA GLY A 31 6.95 5.68 -1.37
C GLY A 31 6.58 7.15 -1.59
N THR A 32 5.37 7.52 -1.19
CA THR A 32 4.86 8.90 -1.26
C THR A 32 4.62 9.49 0.13
N LEU A 33 4.34 10.81 0.19
CA LEU A 33 3.97 11.54 1.41
C LEU A 33 2.95 12.64 1.07
N ASN A 34 1.95 12.30 0.26
CA ASN A 34 0.91 13.23 -0.20
C ASN A 34 -0.31 13.23 0.74
N GLY A 35 -0.47 12.20 1.58
CA GLY A 35 -1.63 12.04 2.43
C GLY A 35 -2.91 11.94 1.59
N LEU A 36 -3.86 12.84 1.81
CA LEU A 36 -5.11 12.92 1.03
C LEU A 36 -5.03 13.90 -0.15
N SER A 37 -3.88 14.52 -0.38
CA SER A 37 -3.69 15.42 -1.52
C SER A 37 -3.49 14.61 -2.80
N VAL A 38 -4.28 14.90 -3.82
CA VAL A 38 -4.20 14.25 -5.13
C VAL A 38 -3.93 15.26 -6.22
N THR A 39 -3.11 14.88 -7.19
CA THR A 39 -2.83 15.68 -8.38
C THR A 39 -3.49 15.00 -9.57
N GLY A 40 -4.47 15.66 -10.19
CA GLY A 40 -5.21 15.12 -11.33
C GLY A 40 -6.46 14.34 -10.92
N ASP A 41 -7.04 13.64 -11.91
CA ASP A 41 -8.21 12.80 -11.74
C ASP A 41 -7.85 11.35 -11.37
N ALA A 42 -8.86 10.50 -11.23
CA ALA A 42 -8.71 9.10 -10.83
C ALA A 42 -7.89 8.27 -11.83
N GLU A 43 -7.94 8.61 -13.12
CA GLU A 43 -7.16 7.93 -14.16
C GLU A 43 -5.68 8.31 -14.04
N ASN A 44 -5.38 9.59 -13.85
CA ASN A 44 -4.02 10.05 -13.60
C ASN A 44 -3.44 9.46 -12.31
N GLN A 45 -4.26 9.29 -11.27
CA GLN A 45 -3.84 8.61 -10.04
C GLN A 45 -3.51 7.14 -10.29
N TYR A 46 -4.35 6.41 -11.00
CA TYR A 46 -4.07 5.03 -11.37
C TYR A 46 -2.76 4.89 -12.14
N GLN A 47 -2.53 5.73 -13.16
CA GLN A 47 -1.31 5.70 -13.97
C GLN A 47 -0.06 6.02 -13.15
N THR A 48 -0.16 6.96 -12.22
CA THR A 48 0.94 7.31 -11.30
C THR A 48 1.25 6.13 -10.38
N LEU A 49 0.23 5.52 -9.80
CA LEU A 49 0.36 4.37 -8.91
C LEU A 49 1.01 3.18 -9.63
N GLN A 50 0.54 2.87 -10.85
CA GLN A 50 1.09 1.80 -11.67
C GLN A 50 2.56 2.06 -12.00
N LYS A 51 2.90 3.28 -12.44
CA LYS A 51 4.27 3.65 -12.79
C LYS A 51 5.23 3.55 -11.60
N LEU A 52 4.77 3.88 -10.39
CA LEU A 52 5.59 3.84 -9.18
C LEU A 52 5.82 2.42 -8.65
N TYR A 53 4.80 1.56 -8.74
CA TYR A 53 4.79 0.29 -8.02
C TYR A 53 4.74 -0.95 -8.90
N GLU A 54 4.82 -0.81 -10.23
CA GLU A 54 4.93 -1.96 -11.12
C GLU A 54 6.16 -2.83 -10.77
N ARG A 55 5.90 -4.11 -10.46
CA ARG A 55 6.90 -5.10 -10.02
C ARG A 55 7.68 -4.70 -8.75
N CYS A 56 7.11 -3.84 -7.92
CA CYS A 56 7.72 -3.44 -6.66
C CYS A 56 7.63 -4.53 -5.59
N GLU A 57 8.73 -4.85 -4.92
CA GLU A 57 8.73 -5.73 -3.74
C GLU A 57 8.80 -4.97 -2.42
N VAL A 58 9.56 -3.86 -2.37
CA VAL A 58 9.77 -3.07 -1.16
C VAL A 58 9.49 -1.59 -1.43
N VAL A 59 8.51 -1.04 -0.72
CA VAL A 59 8.20 0.41 -0.76
C VAL A 59 9.01 1.12 0.32
N MET A 60 9.95 1.97 -0.11
CA MET A 60 10.74 2.84 0.74
C MET A 60 10.00 4.14 1.01
N GLY A 61 9.17 4.13 2.05
CA GLY A 61 8.28 5.22 2.42
C GLY A 61 6.87 4.70 2.66
N ASN A 62 5.87 5.51 2.33
CA ASN A 62 4.47 5.15 2.52
C ASN A 62 3.87 4.63 1.22
N LEU A 63 2.94 3.69 1.34
CA LEU A 63 2.07 3.25 0.25
C LEU A 63 0.74 3.98 0.39
N GLU A 64 0.50 4.96 -0.47
CA GLU A 64 -0.73 5.77 -0.46
C GLU A 64 -1.57 5.43 -1.70
N ILE A 65 -2.75 4.87 -1.47
CA ILE A 65 -3.72 4.51 -2.50
C ILE A 65 -4.95 5.38 -2.25
N VAL A 66 -5.01 6.50 -2.98
CA VAL A 66 -6.02 7.54 -2.78
C VAL A 66 -6.68 7.93 -4.10
N LEU A 67 -8.00 8.13 -4.09
CA LEU A 67 -8.79 8.56 -5.26
C LEU A 67 -8.61 7.66 -6.50
N THR A 68 -8.58 6.35 -6.30
CA THR A 68 -8.48 5.39 -7.41
C THR A 68 -9.87 4.93 -7.85
N GLY A 69 -10.11 4.95 -9.17
CA GLY A 69 -11.41 4.63 -9.78
C GLY A 69 -11.82 3.16 -9.67
N HIS A 70 -13.12 2.90 -9.87
CA HIS A 70 -13.73 1.58 -9.70
C HIS A 70 -13.24 0.50 -10.68
N ASN A 71 -12.74 0.88 -11.87
CA ASN A 71 -12.24 -0.04 -12.90
C ASN A 71 -10.72 -0.28 -12.84
N ALA A 72 -10.02 0.25 -11.83
CA ALA A 72 -8.57 0.13 -11.74
C ALA A 72 -8.12 -1.33 -11.54
N ASP A 73 -7.20 -1.80 -12.40
CA ASP A 73 -6.52 -3.09 -12.20
C ASP A 73 -5.28 -2.91 -11.33
N LEU A 74 -5.44 -3.19 -10.04
CA LEU A 74 -4.37 -3.07 -9.05
C LEU A 74 -3.49 -4.32 -8.93
N SER A 75 -3.56 -5.26 -9.88
CA SER A 75 -2.79 -6.52 -9.84
C SER A 75 -1.27 -6.32 -9.73
N PHE A 76 -0.73 -5.20 -10.22
CA PHE A 76 0.69 -4.88 -10.09
C PHE A 76 1.15 -4.72 -8.62
N LEU A 77 0.24 -4.38 -7.69
CA LEU A 77 0.55 -4.30 -6.26
C LEU A 77 0.82 -5.67 -5.62
N GLN A 78 0.47 -6.77 -6.30
CA GLN A 78 0.63 -8.11 -5.74
C GLN A 78 2.08 -8.45 -5.37
N TRP A 79 3.06 -7.78 -5.97
CA TRP A 79 4.48 -8.02 -5.74
C TRP A 79 4.98 -7.43 -4.44
N ILE A 80 4.26 -6.46 -3.86
CA ILE A 80 4.70 -5.74 -2.66
C ILE A 80 4.68 -6.70 -1.47
N ARG A 81 5.82 -6.78 -0.80
CA ARG A 81 6.06 -7.63 0.37
C ARG A 81 6.29 -6.81 1.62
N GLU A 82 6.81 -5.61 1.46
CA GLU A 82 7.19 -4.73 2.56
C GLU A 82 6.89 -3.27 2.25
N VAL A 83 6.36 -2.58 3.26
CA VAL A 83 6.22 -1.12 3.28
C VAL A 83 6.93 -0.61 4.53
N THR A 84 7.90 0.30 4.37
CA THR A 84 8.69 0.78 5.52
C THR A 84 7.97 1.84 6.35
N GLY A 85 7.09 2.64 5.74
CA GLY A 85 6.25 3.65 6.40
C GLY A 85 4.88 3.11 6.79
N TYR A 86 3.84 3.86 6.44
CA TYR A 86 2.43 3.45 6.60
C TYR A 86 1.77 3.05 5.27
N VAL A 87 0.59 2.42 5.38
CA VAL A 87 -0.32 2.15 4.26
C VAL A 87 -1.59 2.99 4.43
N LEU A 88 -1.90 3.84 3.47
CA LEU A 88 -3.11 4.67 3.44
C LEU A 88 -4.00 4.21 2.28
N VAL A 89 -5.26 3.89 2.59
CA VAL A 89 -6.27 3.48 1.61
C VAL A 89 -7.49 4.38 1.80
N ALA A 90 -7.65 5.39 0.95
CA ALA A 90 -8.71 6.38 1.14
C ALA A 90 -9.42 6.83 -0.14
N MET A 91 -10.72 7.14 -0.05
CA MET A 91 -11.49 7.73 -1.16
C MET A 91 -11.46 6.93 -2.46
N ASN A 92 -11.31 5.60 -2.37
CA ASN A 92 -11.26 4.71 -3.53
C ASN A 92 -12.63 4.11 -3.84
N GLU A 93 -12.82 3.70 -5.10
CA GLU A 93 -14.07 3.10 -5.58
C GLU A 93 -13.92 1.62 -6.00
N PHE A 94 -12.71 1.10 -6.10
CA PHE A 94 -12.46 -0.30 -6.44
C PHE A 94 -12.92 -1.25 -5.33
N SER A 95 -13.29 -2.49 -5.70
CA SER A 95 -13.91 -3.45 -4.78
C SER A 95 -12.93 -4.21 -3.89
N THR A 96 -11.72 -4.47 -4.37
CA THR A 96 -10.73 -5.31 -3.68
C THR A 96 -9.35 -4.68 -3.78
N LEU A 97 -8.61 -4.59 -2.66
CA LEU A 97 -7.21 -4.22 -2.65
C LEU A 97 -6.30 -5.47 -2.63
N PRO A 98 -5.62 -5.82 -3.75
CA PRO A 98 -4.84 -7.05 -3.85
C PRO A 98 -3.40 -6.87 -3.34
N LEU A 99 -3.18 -7.03 -2.03
CA LEU A 99 -1.83 -7.07 -1.43
C LEU A 99 -1.50 -8.45 -0.81
N PRO A 100 -1.65 -9.56 -1.56
CA PRO A 100 -1.57 -10.92 -1.02
C PRO A 100 -0.17 -11.31 -0.52
N ASN A 101 0.88 -10.63 -0.99
CA ASN A 101 2.26 -10.89 -0.58
C ASN A 101 2.78 -9.91 0.46
N LEU A 102 1.99 -8.89 0.85
CA LEU A 102 2.39 -7.93 1.86
C LEU A 102 2.53 -8.66 3.20
N ARG A 103 3.74 -8.66 3.75
CA ARG A 103 4.11 -9.39 4.98
C ARG A 103 4.35 -8.48 6.16
N VAL A 104 4.89 -7.30 5.89
CA VAL A 104 5.36 -6.36 6.91
C VAL A 104 5.02 -4.93 6.50
N VAL A 105 4.40 -4.20 7.42
CA VAL A 105 4.36 -2.74 7.43
C VAL A 105 5.18 -2.30 8.64
N ARG A 106 6.32 -1.64 8.44
CA ARG A 106 7.23 -1.35 9.57
C ARG A 106 6.76 -0.22 10.45
N GLY A 107 5.99 0.74 9.91
CA GLY A 107 5.50 1.88 10.67
C GLY A 107 6.62 2.82 11.13
N THR A 108 7.72 2.95 10.35
CA THR A 108 8.75 3.98 10.63
C THR A 108 8.18 5.40 10.55
N GLN A 109 7.10 5.56 9.79
CA GLN A 109 6.17 6.68 9.80
C GLN A 109 4.76 6.12 10.04
N ALA A 110 3.90 6.91 10.69
CA ALA A 110 2.51 6.55 10.95
C ALA A 110 1.58 7.66 10.44
N TYR A 111 0.48 7.27 9.79
CA TYR A 111 -0.55 8.22 9.39
C TYR A 111 -1.28 8.76 10.63
N ASP A 112 -1.54 10.07 10.65
CA ASP A 112 -2.08 10.80 11.81
C ASP A 112 -1.26 10.55 13.12
N GLY A 113 0.04 10.25 12.96
CA GLY A 113 0.96 9.95 14.05
C GLY A 113 0.66 8.66 14.83
N LYS A 114 -0.31 7.84 14.38
CA LYS A 114 -0.84 6.70 15.17
C LYS A 114 -1.05 5.42 14.39
N PHE A 115 -1.37 5.49 13.10
CA PHE A 115 -1.84 4.34 12.34
C PHE A 115 -0.80 3.90 11.31
N ALA A 116 -0.35 2.64 11.40
CA ALA A 116 0.49 2.02 10.38
C ALA A 116 -0.31 1.61 9.15
N VAL A 117 -1.61 1.35 9.31
CA VAL A 117 -2.56 1.10 8.23
C VAL A 117 -3.81 1.91 8.51
N PHE A 118 -4.24 2.73 7.55
CA PHE A 118 -5.39 3.62 7.70
C PHE A 118 -6.34 3.49 6.51
N VAL A 119 -7.61 3.18 6.79
CA VAL A 119 -8.62 2.87 5.75
C VAL A 119 -9.86 3.72 5.97
N MET A 120 -10.14 4.64 5.04
CA MET A 120 -11.19 5.66 5.25
C MET A 120 -11.93 6.02 3.96
N LEU A 121 -13.26 6.12 4.03
CA LEU A 121 -14.11 6.68 2.95
C LEU A 121 -13.93 6.00 1.57
N ASN A 122 -13.72 4.68 1.51
CA ASN A 122 -13.58 3.96 0.24
C ASN A 122 -14.92 3.53 -0.36
N TYR A 123 -15.76 4.51 -0.73
CA TYR A 123 -17.04 4.32 -1.40
C TYR A 123 -17.41 5.56 -2.22
N ASN A 124 -18.29 5.39 -3.19
CA ASN A 124 -18.90 6.48 -3.95
C ASN A 124 -20.37 6.65 -3.52
N THR A 125 -20.81 7.86 -3.17
CA THR A 125 -22.18 8.14 -2.72
C THR A 125 -23.23 8.03 -3.83
N ASN A 126 -22.82 8.13 -5.09
CA ASN A 126 -23.69 8.15 -6.26
C ASN A 126 -23.74 6.81 -6.99
N SER A 127 -23.04 5.78 -6.49
CA SER A 127 -23.01 4.44 -7.08
C SER A 127 -22.85 3.35 -6.00
N SER A 128 -22.84 2.08 -6.39
CA SER A 128 -22.59 0.95 -5.50
C SER A 128 -21.11 0.56 -5.39
N HIS A 129 -20.22 1.37 -5.98
CA HIS A 129 -18.78 1.17 -5.96
C HIS A 129 -18.21 1.49 -4.58
N ALA A 130 -17.59 0.50 -3.96
CA ALA A 130 -17.00 0.60 -2.64
C ALA A 130 -15.99 -0.53 -2.44
N LEU A 131 -15.00 -0.27 -1.59
CA LEU A 131 -14.05 -1.28 -1.13
C LEU A 131 -14.75 -2.28 -0.20
N ARG A 132 -14.69 -3.55 -0.59
CA ARG A 132 -15.34 -4.69 0.09
C ARG A 132 -14.33 -5.65 0.68
N GLU A 133 -13.11 -5.70 0.15
CA GLU A 133 -12.11 -6.68 0.55
C GLU A 133 -10.70 -6.09 0.62
N LEU A 134 -10.02 -6.28 1.75
CA LEU A 134 -8.58 -6.08 1.89
C LEU A 134 -7.88 -7.44 1.92
N ARG A 135 -7.05 -7.72 0.91
CA ARG A 135 -6.34 -9.00 0.78
C ARG A 135 -4.95 -8.98 1.40
N PHE A 136 -4.85 -8.74 2.70
CA PHE A 136 -3.59 -8.78 3.46
C PHE A 136 -3.29 -10.19 3.99
N THR A 137 -3.34 -11.19 3.11
CA THR A 137 -3.35 -12.62 3.53
C THR A 137 -2.05 -13.07 4.19
N GLN A 138 -0.92 -12.43 3.88
CA GLN A 138 0.40 -12.73 4.46
C GLN A 138 0.87 -11.70 5.50
N LEU A 139 0.08 -10.65 5.78
CA LEU A 139 0.50 -9.59 6.68
C LEU A 139 0.53 -10.12 8.11
N THR A 140 1.65 -9.96 8.78
CA THR A 140 1.85 -10.38 10.18
C THR A 140 2.15 -9.18 11.04
N GLY A 141 1.58 -9.16 12.25
CA GLY A 141 1.76 -8.06 13.20
C GLY A 141 0.45 -7.65 13.86
N GLN A 142 0.56 -6.76 14.85
CA GLN A 142 -0.58 -6.13 15.51
C GLN A 142 -0.57 -4.66 15.11
N PHE A 143 -1.43 -4.30 14.16
CA PHE A 143 -1.53 -2.94 13.64
C PHE A 143 -2.78 -2.27 14.22
N LEU A 144 -2.61 -1.03 14.70
CA LEU A 144 -3.75 -0.16 14.93
C LEU A 144 -4.27 0.26 13.56
N MET A 145 -5.44 -0.26 13.18
CA MET A 145 -6.15 0.14 11.98
C MET A 145 -7.35 0.98 12.35
N LEU A 146 -7.58 2.07 11.63
CA LEU A 146 -8.86 2.78 11.67
C LEU A 146 -9.64 2.41 10.41
N PHE A 147 -10.83 1.85 10.61
CA PHE A 147 -11.86 1.83 9.58
C PHE A 147 -12.85 2.93 9.87
N SER A 148 -13.00 3.83 8.91
CA SER A 148 -14.03 4.88 8.93
C SER A 148 -14.89 4.73 7.68
N GLY A 149 -16.07 4.13 7.87
CA GLY A 149 -17.09 3.96 6.85
C GLY A 149 -18.40 4.59 7.28
N LEU A 150 -19.26 4.92 6.31
CA LEU A 150 -20.66 5.23 6.60
C LEU A 150 -21.38 3.92 6.89
N ALA A 151 -22.11 3.85 8.02
CA ALA A 151 -23.17 2.87 8.14
C ALA A 151 -24.22 3.15 7.05
N PRO A 152 -24.83 2.13 6.43
CA PRO A 152 -26.06 2.34 5.68
C PRO A 152 -27.06 2.98 6.63
N GLN A 153 -27.43 4.24 6.40
CA GLN A 153 -28.64 4.75 7.03
C GLN A 153 -29.81 3.98 6.42
N PRO A 154 -30.68 3.34 7.23
CA PRO A 154 -31.97 2.94 6.71
C PRO A 154 -32.61 4.21 6.15
N ALA A 155 -33.06 4.16 4.90
CA ALA A 155 -33.82 5.24 4.28
C ALA A 155 -35.11 5.44 5.10
N CYS A 156 -35.04 6.28 6.13
CA CYS A 156 -36.18 6.71 6.92
C CYS A 156 -36.50 8.15 6.52
N ASP A 157 -37.66 8.27 5.89
CA ASP A 157 -38.49 9.46 5.65
C ASP A 157 -37.84 10.83 5.49
N ARG A 158 -38.28 11.47 4.40
CA ARG A 158 -37.79 12.73 3.80
C ARG A 158 -38.07 14.00 4.63
N HIS A 159 -38.06 13.93 5.96
CA HIS A 159 -38.37 15.04 6.86
C HIS A 159 -37.43 15.10 8.07
N LEU A 160 -36.12 15.20 7.85
CA LEU A 160 -35.23 15.92 8.79
C LEU A 160 -33.98 16.40 8.05
N LEU A 161 -33.85 17.73 7.93
CA LEU A 161 -32.57 18.37 7.66
C LEU A 161 -31.69 18.16 8.92
N ASP A 162 -30.45 17.68 8.73
CA ASP A 162 -29.35 17.51 9.71
C ASP A 162 -28.83 16.07 9.97
N ASP A 163 -29.07 15.10 9.09
CA ASP A 163 -28.36 13.82 9.16
C ASP A 163 -26.96 13.90 8.54
N VAL A 164 -25.98 14.40 9.30
CA VAL A 164 -24.56 14.14 9.02
C VAL A 164 -24.33 12.64 9.24
N PRO A 165 -23.91 11.89 8.20
CA PRO A 165 -23.65 10.47 8.34
C PRO A 165 -22.62 10.21 9.46
N ARG A 166 -23.00 9.45 10.50
CA ARG A 166 -22.08 9.14 11.60
C ARG A 166 -20.99 8.21 11.10
N LEU A 167 -19.75 8.71 11.09
CA LEU A 167 -18.55 7.93 10.80
C LEU A 167 -18.40 6.85 11.87
N LEU A 168 -18.63 5.57 11.53
CA LEU A 168 -18.32 4.48 12.44
C LEU A 168 -16.80 4.31 12.44
N THR A 169 -16.17 4.63 13.57
CA THR A 169 -14.73 4.43 13.77
C THR A 169 -14.51 3.10 14.49
N LEU A 170 -13.97 2.13 13.76
CA LEU A 170 -13.55 0.85 14.33
C LEU A 170 -12.03 0.86 14.43
N SER A 171 -11.52 1.10 15.64
CA SER A 171 -10.12 0.84 15.99
C SER A 171 -9.99 -0.58 16.50
N VAL A 172 -9.54 -1.51 15.66
CA VAL A 172 -9.47 -2.93 16.03
C VAL A 172 -8.01 -3.37 16.08
N PRO A 173 -7.48 -3.83 17.24
CA PRO A 173 -6.20 -4.52 17.28
C PRO A 173 -6.35 -5.87 16.58
N PHE A 174 -5.96 -5.94 15.32
CA PHE A 174 -6.14 -7.15 14.50
C PHE A 174 -4.93 -8.07 14.61
N LYS A 175 -5.17 -9.37 14.78
CA LYS A 175 -4.14 -10.42 14.70
C LYS A 175 -4.38 -11.22 13.41
N MET A 176 -3.68 -10.86 12.33
CA MET A 176 -3.82 -11.47 10.98
C MET A 176 -3.11 -12.85 10.92
N PRO A 177 -3.65 -13.82 10.13
CA PRO A 177 -3.78 -13.74 8.68
C PRO A 177 -5.23 -13.94 8.24
N THR A 178 -5.91 -12.89 7.82
CA THR A 178 -7.27 -13.02 7.29
C THR A 178 -7.53 -11.96 6.25
N THR A 179 -8.14 -12.37 5.14
CA THR A 179 -8.88 -11.47 4.27
C THR A 179 -9.88 -10.71 5.13
N LEU A 180 -9.79 -9.38 5.15
CA LEU A 180 -10.78 -8.57 5.83
C LEU A 180 -11.89 -8.23 4.85
N THR A 181 -13.04 -8.88 5.03
CA THR A 181 -14.27 -8.48 4.36
C THR A 181 -14.88 -7.29 5.10
N ILE A 182 -15.02 -6.18 4.39
CA ILE A 182 -15.70 -4.99 4.88
C ILE A 182 -17.19 -5.17 4.56
N VAL A 183 -17.99 -5.33 5.61
CA VAL A 183 -19.45 -5.27 5.49
C VAL A 183 -19.81 -3.80 5.41
N VAL A 184 -19.96 -3.31 4.17
CA VAL A 184 -20.46 -1.96 3.86
C VAL A 184 -21.98 -1.99 3.85
#